data_AF-A0A4Y7TMP9-F1
#
_entry.id   AF-A0A4Y7TMP9-F1
#
_cell.length_a   1.000
_cell.length_b   1.000
_cell.length_c   1.000
_cell.angle_alpha   90.00
_cell.angle_beta   90.00
_cell.angle_gamma   90.00
#
_symmetry.space_group_name_H-M   'P 1'
#
loop_
_entity.id
_entity.type
_entity.pdbx_description
1 polymer ?
#
loop_
_entity_poly.entity_id
_entity_poly.type
_entity_poly.pdbx_seq_one_letter_code
_entity_poly.pdbx_strand_id
1 'polypeptide(L)'
;MDEEKRAIHLTIPPRMYQIPLTAVGLGCAIGIMRGGRAASLRFLAENAHRPPKTVQGWYFYKKTKNYRVMWGALKGAAREGARLGAITGVYVGLEEGANRAGCREWASVGGGVGTGLLFGAVNRGIWKQAVVLGLVMGSSLKVLDMARDSMDKTVS
;
A
#
# COMPACT_ATOMS: atom_id res chain seq x y z
N MET A 1 36.36 -19.01 -30.19
CA MET A 1 36.26 -17.65 -29.58
C MET A 1 34.87 -17.60 -28.98
N ASP A 2 34.70 -18.33 -27.90
CA ASP A 2 33.40 -18.55 -27.26
C ASP A 2 33.33 -17.60 -26.08
N GLU A 3 32.71 -16.46 -26.33
CA GLU A 3 32.53 -15.39 -25.36
C GLU A 3 31.50 -15.84 -24.32
N GLU A 4 32.01 -16.50 -23.27
CA GLU A 4 31.23 -17.02 -22.16
C GLU A 4 30.52 -15.86 -21.45
N LYS A 5 29.22 -15.76 -21.70
CA LYS A 5 28.32 -14.78 -21.09
C LYS A 5 28.41 -14.89 -19.56
N ARG A 6 29.13 -13.97 -18.93
CA ARG A 6 29.16 -13.77 -17.46
C ARG A 6 27.73 -13.50 -16.97
N ALA A 7 27.04 -14.55 -16.53
CA ALA A 7 25.74 -14.44 -15.91
C ALA A 7 25.93 -13.90 -14.48
N ILE A 8 25.60 -12.62 -14.27
CA ILE A 8 25.60 -12.03 -12.94
C ILE A 8 24.37 -12.55 -12.20
N HIS A 9 24.56 -13.49 -11.28
CA HIS A 9 23.51 -13.99 -10.41
C HIS A 9 23.22 -12.97 -9.31
N LEU A 10 22.21 -12.12 -9.54
CA LEU A 10 21.66 -11.22 -8.53
C LEU A 10 20.74 -12.00 -7.59
N THR A 11 21.26 -12.39 -6.43
CA THR A 11 20.46 -12.97 -5.34
C THR A 11 19.72 -11.86 -4.60
N ILE A 12 18.62 -11.40 -5.18
CA ILE A 12 17.76 -10.40 -4.55
C ILE A 12 16.94 -11.10 -3.46
N PRO A 13 17.05 -10.69 -2.18
CA PRO A 13 16.31 -11.35 -1.12
C PRO A 13 14.80 -11.21 -1.34
N PRO A 14 14.02 -12.29 -1.15
CA PRO A 14 12.59 -12.31 -1.51
C PRO A 14 11.75 -11.25 -0.79
N ARG A 15 12.17 -10.83 0.41
CA ARG A 15 11.50 -9.76 1.18
C ARG A 15 11.46 -8.43 0.43
N MET A 16 12.46 -8.16 -0.41
CA MET A 16 12.62 -6.87 -1.10
C MET A 16 11.45 -6.56 -2.06
N TYR A 17 10.92 -7.58 -2.74
CA TYR A 17 9.79 -7.41 -3.66
C TYR A 17 8.45 -7.85 -3.07
N GLN A 18 8.44 -8.77 -2.11
CA GLN A 18 7.19 -9.27 -1.50
C GLN A 18 6.46 -8.18 -0.71
N ILE A 19 7.18 -7.36 0.06
CA ILE A 19 6.57 -6.32 0.91
C ILE A 19 5.91 -5.23 0.06
N PRO A 20 6.59 -4.62 -0.94
CA PRO A 20 5.95 -3.60 -1.76
C PRO A 20 4.82 -4.17 -2.62
N LEU A 21 4.97 -5.38 -3.15
CA LEU A 21 3.95 -6.00 -4.01
C LEU A 21 2.65 -6.26 -3.24
N THR A 22 2.74 -6.82 -2.03
CA THR A 22 1.57 -7.08 -1.18
C THR A 22 0.92 -5.78 -0.72
N ALA A 23 1.71 -4.75 -0.40
CA ALA A 23 1.21 -3.43 -0.03
C ALA A 23 0.48 -2.72 -1.19
N VAL A 24 1.01 -2.81 -2.41
CA VAL A 24 0.33 -2.31 -3.62
C VAL A 24 -0.99 -3.05 -3.83
N GLY A 25 -1.01 -4.37 -3.69
CA GLY A 25 -2.24 -5.17 -3.81
C GLY A 25 -3.32 -4.73 -2.83
N LEU A 26 -2.95 -4.56 -1.55
CA LEU A 26 -3.85 -4.06 -0.51
C LEU A 26 -4.32 -2.63 -0.79
N GLY A 27 -3.41 -1.75 -1.23
CA GLY A 27 -3.73 -0.37 -1.61
C GLY A 27 -4.70 -0.30 -2.76
N CYS A 28 -4.50 -1.11 -3.79
CA CYS A 28 -5.42 -1.25 -4.92
C CYS A 28 -6.80 -1.71 -4.46
N ALA A 29 -6.89 -2.74 -3.61
CA ALA A 29 -8.17 -3.23 -3.11
C ALA A 29 -8.94 -2.15 -2.32
N ILE A 30 -8.27 -1.45 -1.42
CA ILE A 30 -8.85 -0.34 -0.65
C ILE A 30 -9.28 0.80 -1.59
N GLY A 31 -8.46 1.12 -2.58
CA GLY A 31 -8.72 2.13 -3.60
C GLY A 31 -9.94 1.80 -4.47
N ILE A 32 -10.10 0.55 -4.89
CA ILE A 32 -11.27 0.06 -5.63
C ILE A 32 -12.54 0.24 -4.80
N MET A 33 -12.54 -0.24 -3.56
CA MET A 33 -13.71 -0.16 -2.68
C MET A 33 -14.13 1.29 -2.41
N ARG A 34 -13.18 2.15 -2.01
CA ARG A 34 -13.46 3.56 -1.71
C ARG A 34 -13.84 4.34 -2.96
N GLY A 35 -13.08 4.19 -4.05
CA GLY A 35 -13.31 4.89 -5.31
C GLY A 35 -14.63 4.50 -5.97
N GLY A 36 -14.93 3.21 -6.01
CA GLY A 36 -16.18 2.68 -6.54
C GLY A 36 -17.40 3.13 -5.74
N ARG A 37 -17.33 3.06 -4.40
CA ARG A 37 -18.43 3.49 -3.52
C ARG A 37 -18.71 4.99 -3.65
N ALA A 38 -17.66 5.82 -3.66
CA ALA A 38 -17.80 7.26 -3.84
C ALA A 38 -18.41 7.62 -5.21
N ALA A 39 -17.95 6.99 -6.30
CA ALA A 39 -18.50 7.21 -7.62
C ALA A 39 -19.95 6.75 -7.74
N SER A 40 -20.30 5.61 -7.12
CA SER A 40 -21.68 5.12 -7.09
C SER A 40 -22.61 6.08 -6.35
N LEU A 41 -22.21 6.57 -5.17
CA LEU A 41 -23.03 7.50 -4.39
C LEU A 41 -23.22 8.83 -5.12
N ARG A 42 -22.17 9.35 -5.77
CA ARG A 42 -22.27 10.56 -6.61
C ARG A 42 -23.25 10.37 -7.76
N PHE A 43 -23.16 9.25 -8.48
CA PHE A 43 -24.08 8.97 -9.58
C PHE A 43 -25.53 8.85 -9.10
N LEU A 44 -25.76 8.21 -7.94
CA LEU A 44 -27.08 8.11 -7.34
C LEU A 44 -27.62 9.48 -6.91
N ALA A 45 -26.78 10.33 -6.32
CA ALA A 45 -27.15 11.69 -5.95
C ALA A 45 -27.51 12.54 -7.18
N GLU A 46 -26.69 12.48 -8.23
CA GLU A 46 -26.94 13.19 -9.50
C GLU A 46 -28.24 12.72 -10.18
N ASN A 47 -28.59 11.43 -10.08
CA ASN A 47 -29.73 10.85 -10.78
C ASN A 47 -30.93 10.53 -9.88
N ALA A 48 -30.94 10.97 -8.62
CA ALA A 48 -32.04 10.71 -7.70
C ALA A 48 -33.40 11.19 -8.24
N HIS A 49 -33.38 12.24 -9.06
CA HIS A 49 -34.57 12.84 -9.68
C HIS A 49 -34.96 12.23 -11.05
N ARG A 50 -34.15 11.33 -11.63
CA ARG A 50 -34.41 10.70 -12.95
C ARG A 50 -34.44 9.17 -12.86
N PRO A 51 -35.44 8.58 -12.17
CA PRO A 51 -35.59 7.13 -12.15
C PRO A 51 -35.96 6.60 -13.56
N PRO A 52 -35.38 5.48 -13.99
CA PRO A 52 -35.72 4.89 -15.29
C PRO A 52 -37.18 4.42 -15.30
N LYS A 53 -37.95 4.82 -16.31
CA LYS A 53 -39.36 4.43 -16.48
C LYS A 53 -39.60 3.35 -17.53
N THR A 54 -38.61 3.06 -18.38
CA THR A 54 -38.67 2.05 -19.45
C THR A 54 -37.54 1.03 -19.28
N VAL A 55 -37.75 -0.19 -19.80
CA VAL A 55 -36.75 -1.29 -19.74
C VAL A 55 -35.44 -0.91 -20.45
N GLN A 56 -35.54 -0.29 -21.62
CA GLN A 56 -34.38 0.23 -22.35
C GLN A 56 -33.66 1.35 -21.58
N GLY A 57 -34.41 2.25 -20.93
CA GLY A 57 -33.84 3.29 -20.07
C GLY A 57 -33.09 2.72 -18.87
N TRP A 58 -33.61 1.64 -18.26
CA TRP A 58 -32.94 0.95 -17.16
C TRP A 58 -31.60 0.34 -17.59
N TYR A 59 -31.52 -0.23 -18.80
CA TYR A 59 -30.28 -0.78 -19.33
C TYR A 59 -29.22 0.31 -19.52
N PHE A 60 -29.56 1.43 -20.17
CA PHE A 60 -28.64 2.54 -20.36
C PHE A 60 -28.23 3.21 -19.04
N TYR A 61 -29.14 3.27 -18.08
CA TYR A 61 -28.86 3.73 -16.73
C TYR A 61 -27.80 2.85 -16.06
N LYS A 62 -27.97 1.52 -16.09
CA LYS A 62 -27.04 0.57 -15.47
C LYS A 62 -25.69 0.55 -16.17
N LYS A 63 -25.67 0.60 -17.50
CA LYS A 63 -24.45 0.70 -18.31
C LYS A 63 -23.63 1.93 -17.89
N THR A 64 -24.26 3.12 -17.91
CA THR A 64 -23.60 4.38 -17.52
C THR A 64 -23.11 4.37 -16.07
N LYS A 65 -23.93 3.84 -15.14
CA LYS A 65 -23.53 3.67 -13.75
C LYS A 65 -22.27 2.80 -13.63
N ASN A 66 -22.25 1.67 -14.32
CA ASN A 66 -21.13 0.73 -14.24
C ASN A 66 -19.83 1.35 -14.77
N TYR A 67 -19.87 2.07 -15.90
CA TYR A 67 -18.69 2.76 -16.42
C TYR A 67 -18.14 3.81 -15.45
N ARG A 68 -19.01 4.64 -14.86
CA ARG A 68 -18.58 5.67 -13.90
C ARG A 68 -18.01 5.05 -12.62
N VAL A 69 -18.62 3.99 -12.11
CA VAL A 69 -18.14 3.26 -10.93
C VAL A 69 -16.80 2.59 -11.22
N MET A 70 -16.65 1.92 -12.37
CA MET A 70 -15.42 1.25 -12.77
C MET A 70 -14.27 2.25 -12.95
N TRP A 71 -14.53 3.40 -13.56
CA TRP A 71 -13.55 4.48 -13.67
C TRP A 71 -13.14 5.04 -12.31
N GLY A 72 -14.11 5.26 -11.41
CA GLY A 72 -13.86 5.69 -10.03
C GLY A 72 -13.03 4.67 -9.24
N ALA A 73 -13.34 3.39 -9.40
CA ALA A 73 -12.60 2.28 -8.80
C ALA A 73 -11.16 2.22 -9.33
N LEU A 74 -10.95 2.30 -10.64
CA LEU A 74 -9.61 2.27 -11.24
C LEU A 74 -8.75 3.46 -10.80
N LYS A 75 -9.32 4.67 -10.79
CA LYS A 75 -8.64 5.87 -10.29
C LYS A 75 -8.30 5.75 -8.81
N GLY A 76 -9.20 5.18 -8.01
CA GLY A 76 -8.97 4.90 -6.60
C GLY A 76 -7.85 3.88 -6.40
N ALA A 77 -7.86 2.79 -7.17
CA ALA A 77 -6.84 1.74 -7.15
C ALA A 77 -5.45 2.28 -7.46
N ALA A 78 -5.32 3.03 -8.56
CA ALA A 78 -4.06 3.62 -8.97
C ALA A 78 -3.52 4.59 -7.91
N ARG A 79 -4.38 5.43 -7.33
CA ARG A 79 -3.97 6.41 -6.32
C ARG A 79 -3.49 5.75 -5.02
N GLU A 80 -4.29 4.85 -4.46
CA GLU A 80 -3.95 4.21 -3.18
C GLU A 80 -2.86 3.15 -3.34
N GLY A 81 -2.88 2.39 -4.43
CA GLY A 81 -1.83 1.42 -4.77
C GLY A 81 -0.47 2.10 -4.97
N ALA A 82 -0.40 3.18 -5.76
CA ALA A 82 0.86 3.93 -5.94
C ALA A 82 1.34 4.56 -4.62
N ARG A 83 0.41 5.07 -3.80
CA ARG A 83 0.74 5.64 -2.49
C ARG A 83 1.38 4.61 -1.56
N LEU A 84 0.72 3.46 -1.35
CA LEU A 84 1.26 2.40 -0.48
C LEU A 84 2.52 1.78 -1.06
N GLY A 85 2.58 1.59 -2.39
CA GLY A 85 3.78 1.11 -3.07
C GLY A 85 4.98 2.04 -2.91
N ALA A 86 4.79 3.37 -3.03
CA ALA A 86 5.86 4.33 -2.81
C ALA A 86 6.34 4.31 -1.35
N ILE A 87 5.41 4.28 -0.39
CA ILE A 87 5.74 4.24 1.04
C ILE A 87 6.56 2.98 1.38
N THR A 88 6.08 1.81 0.96
CA THR A 88 6.75 0.53 1.24
C THR A 88 8.04 0.36 0.44
N GLY A 89 8.10 0.87 -0.79
CA GLY A 89 9.32 0.91 -1.58
C GLY A 89 10.42 1.72 -0.91
N VAL A 90 10.09 2.90 -0.35
CA VAL A 90 11.07 3.67 0.41
C VAL A 90 11.45 2.97 1.72
N TYR A 91 10.49 2.39 2.43
CA TYR A 91 10.77 1.61 3.64
C TYR A 91 11.80 0.50 3.39
N VAL A 92 11.56 -0.35 2.39
CA VAL A 92 12.48 -1.44 2.02
C VAL A 92 13.82 -0.88 1.54
N GLY A 93 13.83 0.20 0.76
CA GLY A 93 15.06 0.85 0.32
C GLY A 93 15.92 1.37 1.47
N LEU A 94 15.29 1.93 2.51
CA LEU A 94 15.96 2.39 3.73
C LEU A 94 16.44 1.21 4.60
N GLU A 95 15.64 0.16 4.75
CA GLU A 95 16.01 -1.06 5.49
C GLU A 95 17.26 -1.71 4.89
N GLU A 96 17.29 -1.88 3.56
CA GLU A 96 18.42 -2.50 2.85
C GLU A 96 19.67 -1.60 2.86
N GLY A 97 19.47 -0.28 2.77
CA GLY A 97 20.55 0.71 2.88
C GLY A 97 21.19 0.70 4.27
N ALA A 98 20.37 0.65 5.33
CA ALA A 98 20.84 0.58 6.71
C ALA A 98 21.54 -0.75 7.02
N ASN A 99 21.05 -1.86 6.46
CA ASN A 99 21.67 -3.18 6.60
C ASN A 99 23.08 -3.21 5.97
N ARG A 100 23.27 -2.58 4.81
CA ARG A 100 24.59 -2.44 4.17
C ARG A 100 25.53 -1.51 4.94
N ALA A 101 25.01 -0.55 5.69
CA ALA A 101 25.80 0.38 6.50
C ALA A 101 26.17 -0.19 7.90
N GLY A 102 25.72 -1.41 8.25
CA GLY A 102 25.99 -2.03 9.55
C GLY A 102 25.12 -1.52 10.71
N CYS A 103 24.16 -0.62 10.45
CA CYS A 103 23.28 -0.03 11.45
C CYS A 103 21.96 -0.82 11.59
N ARG A 104 22.05 -2.08 12.03
CA ARG A 104 20.91 -3.02 12.11
C ARG A 104 19.83 -2.59 13.12
N GLU A 105 20.23 -1.92 14.22
CA GLU A 105 19.31 -1.44 15.27
C GLU A 105 18.51 -0.18 14.89
N TRP A 106 19.00 0.61 13.92
CA TRP A 106 18.33 1.82 13.45
C TRP A 106 17.50 1.59 12.18
N ALA A 107 17.56 0.42 11.56
CA ALA A 107 16.83 0.10 10.32
C ALA A 107 15.30 0.09 10.53
N SER A 108 14.82 -0.46 11.64
CA SER A 108 13.39 -0.49 11.98
C SER A 108 12.87 0.87 12.47
N VAL A 109 13.68 1.62 13.21
CA VAL A 109 13.37 2.98 13.70
C VAL A 109 13.42 4.00 12.56
N GLY A 110 14.45 3.94 11.70
CA GLY A 110 14.60 4.75 10.50
C GLY A 110 13.56 4.43 9.43
N GLY A 111 13.16 3.16 9.29
CA GLY A 111 12.02 2.74 8.48
C GLY A 111 10.70 3.32 9.01
N GLY A 112 10.44 3.24 10.32
CA GLY A 112 9.23 3.80 10.93
C GLY A 112 9.14 5.33 10.85
N VAL A 113 10.25 6.03 11.11
CA VAL A 113 10.34 7.50 11.02
C VAL A 113 10.29 7.99 9.57
N GLY A 114 10.95 7.28 8.64
CA GLY A 114 10.90 7.58 7.20
C GLY A 114 9.52 7.38 6.60
N THR A 115 8.84 6.30 6.99
CA THR A 115 7.44 6.03 6.60
C THR A 115 6.51 7.11 7.16
N GLY A 116 6.71 7.54 8.41
CA GLY A 116 5.96 8.63 9.04
C GLY A 116 6.16 9.99 8.37
N LEU A 117 7.39 10.32 7.95
CA LEU A 117 7.72 11.55 7.24
C LEU A 117 7.15 11.58 5.82
N LEU A 118 7.21 10.47 5.07
CA LEU A 118 6.59 10.38 3.73
C LEU A 118 5.06 10.42 3.80
N PHE A 119 4.47 9.76 4.80
CA PHE A 119 3.03 9.81 5.02
C PHE A 119 2.56 11.21 5.45
N GLY A 120 3.40 11.94 6.20
CA GLY A 120 3.18 13.33 6.60
C GLY A 120 3.33 14.33 5.46
N ALA A 121 4.32 14.16 4.58
CA ALA A 121 4.55 15.05 3.44
C ALA A 121 3.45 14.94 2.36
N VAL A 122 2.92 13.74 2.12
CA VAL A 122 1.84 13.50 1.14
C VAL A 122 0.46 13.92 1.67
N ASN A 123 0.29 14.07 3.00
CA ASN A 123 -1.01 14.31 3.61
C ASN A 123 -0.94 15.38 4.70
N ARG A 124 -0.98 16.65 4.29
CA ARG A 124 -0.92 17.85 5.15
C ARG A 124 -1.92 17.88 6.33
N GLY A 125 -2.94 17.00 6.35
CA GLY A 125 -3.95 16.92 7.42
C GLY A 125 -3.82 15.75 8.42
N ILE A 126 -2.95 14.75 8.18
CA ILE A 126 -3.00 13.45 8.94
C ILE A 126 -1.66 13.11 9.65
N TRP A 127 -0.69 14.03 9.66
CA TRP A 127 0.61 13.89 10.34
C TRP A 127 0.55 13.37 11.79
N LYS A 128 -0.36 13.88 12.63
CA LYS A 128 -0.50 13.41 14.04
C LYS A 128 -0.92 11.94 14.12
N GLN A 129 -1.87 11.52 13.28
CA GLN A 129 -2.38 10.14 13.27
C GLN A 129 -1.38 9.17 12.62
N ALA A 130 -0.66 9.62 11.59
CA ALA A 130 0.37 8.82 10.93
C ALA A 130 1.58 8.54 11.83
N VAL A 131 2.01 9.53 12.61
CA VAL A 131 3.07 9.37 13.62
C VAL A 131 2.63 8.40 14.72
N VAL A 132 1.39 8.55 15.23
CA VAL A 132 0.84 7.63 16.25
C VAL A 132 0.72 6.21 15.72
N LEU A 133 0.19 6.02 14.51
CA LEU A 133 0.13 4.70 13.85
C LEU A 133 1.52 4.11 13.65
N GLY A 134 2.50 4.91 13.20
CA GLY A 134 3.88 4.47 13.03
C GLY A 134 4.51 3.99 14.34
N LEU A 135 4.29 4.72 15.43
CA LEU A 135 4.73 4.32 16.77
C LEU A 135 4.06 3.05 17.28
N VAL A 136 2.74 2.90 17.08
CA VAL A 136 1.98 1.71 17.49
C VAL A 136 2.40 0.48 16.68
N MET A 137 2.57 0.63 15.36
CA MET A 137 2.99 -0.47 14.49
C MET A 137 4.44 -0.88 14.78
N GLY A 138 5.35 0.09 14.95
CA GLY A 138 6.74 -0.18 15.30
C GLY A 138 6.91 -0.83 16.67
N SER A 139 6.15 -0.39 17.67
CA SER A 139 6.15 -1.02 19.00
C SER A 139 5.58 -2.44 18.97
N SER A 140 4.51 -2.67 18.23
CA SER A 140 3.91 -4.01 18.08
C SER A 140 4.85 -5.00 17.44
N LEU A 141 5.57 -4.61 16.38
CA LEU A 141 6.55 -5.48 15.73
C LEU A 141 7.75 -5.79 16.64
N LYS A 142 8.23 -4.80 17.40
CA LYS A 142 9.33 -5.00 18.35
C LYS A 142 8.96 -5.97 19.48
N VAL A 143 7.72 -5.94 19.95
CA VAL A 143 7.21 -6.89 20.95
C VAL A 143 7.15 -8.31 20.39
N LEU A 144 6.72 -8.46 19.13
CA LEU A 144 6.67 -9.77 18.48
C LEU A 144 8.06 -10.36 18.23
N ASP A 145 9.02 -9.54 17.80
CA ASP A 145 10.41 -9.99 17.63
C ASP A 145 11.04 -10.39 18.96
N MET A 146 10.79 -9.63 20.04
CA MET A 146 11.30 -9.94 21.37
C MET A 146 10.67 -11.22 21.94
N ALA A 147 9.37 -11.45 21.70
CA ALA A 147 8.69 -12.67 22.08
C ALA A 147 9.23 -13.89 21.32
N ARG A 148 9.50 -13.74 20.02
CA ARG A 148 10.10 -14.79 19.20
C ARG A 148 11.52 -15.16 19.68
N ASP A 149 12.33 -14.15 20.02
CA ASP A 149 13.71 -14.35 20.48
C ASP A 149 13.78 -15.01 21.87
N SER A 150 12.76 -14.79 22.71
CA SER A 150 12.62 -15.48 24.00
C SER A 150 12.24 -16.96 23.86
N MET A 151 11.49 -17.31 22.81
CA MET A 151 11.11 -18.70 22.55
C MET A 151 12.30 -19.52 22.02
N ASP A 152 13.11 -18.95 21.14
CA ASP A 152 14.29 -19.64 20.57
C ASP A 152 15.32 -19.99 21.66
N LYS A 153 15.50 -19.11 22.65
CA LYS A 153 16.42 -19.33 23.80
C LYS A 153 15.93 -20.37 24.81
N THR A 154 14.65 -20.73 24.77
CA THR A 154 14.07 -21.73 25.68
C THR A 154 14.08 -23.13 25.05
N VAL A 155 14.27 -23.22 23.73
CA VAL A 155 14.25 -24.46 22.94
C VAL A 155 15.67 -24.94 22.58
N SER A 156 16.70 -24.08 22.71
CA SER A 156 18.13 -24.44 22.63
C SER A 156 18.73 -24.72 23.99
#